data_AF-A0A6J7GNJ6-F1
#
_entry.id   AF-A0A6J7GNJ6-F1
#
_cell.length_a   1.000
_cell.length_b   1.000
_cell.length_c   1.000
_cell.angle_alpha   90.00
_cell.angle_beta   90.00
_cell.angle_gamma   90.00
#
_symmetry.space_group_name_H-M   'P 1'
#
loop_
_entity.id
_entity.type
_entity.pdbx_description
1 polymer ?
#
loop_
_entity_poly.entity_id
_entity_poly.type
_entity_poly.pdbx_seq_one_letter_code
_entity_poly.pdbx_strand_id
1 'polypeptide(L)'
;MAQPKNKKRRSRKRARTGPAGAAAPGGAAPRPQTTTTKAQRAQKARDARQAAPGAPKLKADRGEAPQPIWAPLPITEGLILVGLIGAVAGLIMQNTGFLLGGLGLLVASSLELAVREHLAGYRSHSSLIAAVVAMVSAAGLGLLLNAADVGLPQWPLLLVGVLVFAGMFRLMRETFKRRSGGLSFRV
;
A
#
# COMPACT_ATOMS: atom_id res chain seq x y z
N MET A 1 -6.92 7.50 -39.55
CA MET A 1 -8.33 7.97 -39.49
C MET A 1 -9.19 6.90 -38.84
N ALA A 2 -9.75 7.15 -37.65
CA ALA A 2 -11.00 6.56 -37.13
C ALA A 2 -11.24 7.00 -35.68
N GLN A 3 -12.14 7.96 -35.49
CA GLN A 3 -12.68 8.42 -34.22
C GLN A 3 -13.84 7.51 -33.76
N PRO A 4 -13.97 7.17 -32.46
CA PRO A 4 -15.24 6.70 -31.92
C PRO A 4 -15.89 7.70 -30.94
N LYS A 5 -16.89 8.40 -31.49
CA LYS A 5 -18.29 8.50 -31.02
C LYS A 5 -18.55 8.95 -29.58
N ASN A 6 -18.77 10.27 -29.51
CA ASN A 6 -19.43 11.07 -28.48
C ASN A 6 -20.81 10.50 -28.04
N LYS A 7 -20.94 10.09 -26.76
CA LYS A 7 -22.22 9.65 -26.17
C LYS A 7 -22.94 10.85 -25.52
N LYS A 8 -23.88 11.42 -26.27
CA LYS A 8 -24.98 12.26 -25.75
C LYS A 8 -25.87 11.45 -24.81
N ARG A 9 -26.06 11.88 -23.56
CA ARG A 9 -27.17 11.36 -22.72
C ARG A 9 -27.86 12.45 -21.90
N ARG A 10 -28.89 12.99 -22.56
CA ARG A 10 -30.21 13.45 -22.08
C ARG A 10 -30.30 14.11 -20.69
N SER A 11 -30.32 15.44 -20.75
CA SER A 11 -30.95 16.34 -19.78
C SER A 11 -32.44 16.01 -19.61
N ARG A 12 -32.86 15.63 -18.39
CA ARG A 12 -34.27 15.49 -18.01
C ARG A 12 -34.77 16.84 -17.46
N LYS A 13 -35.41 17.60 -18.33
CA LYS A 13 -36.23 18.79 -18.00
C LYS A 13 -37.55 18.29 -17.39
N ARG A 14 -37.71 18.38 -16.07
CA ARG A 14 -39.03 18.21 -15.42
C ARG A 14 -39.77 19.54 -15.44
N ALA A 15 -40.95 19.49 -16.05
CA ALA A 15 -41.88 20.58 -16.25
C ALA A 15 -42.57 21.00 -14.94
N ARG A 16 -42.90 22.28 -14.89
CA ARG A 16 -43.88 22.95 -14.02
C ARG A 16 -45.26 22.89 -14.69
N THR A 17 -46.33 22.70 -13.91
CA THR A 17 -47.67 23.36 -13.92
C THR A 17 -48.63 22.50 -13.05
N GLY A 18 -49.54 22.98 -12.18
CA GLY A 18 -50.01 24.28 -11.66
C GLY A 18 -50.79 24.00 -10.34
N PRO A 19 -51.92 24.67 -9.98
CA PRO A 19 -52.33 26.07 -10.14
C PRO A 19 -52.55 26.79 -8.77
N ALA A 20 -53.10 28.00 -8.84
CA ALA A 20 -53.29 28.99 -7.80
C ALA A 20 -54.23 28.62 -6.62
N GLY A 21 -53.90 29.12 -5.43
CA GLY A 21 -54.76 29.17 -4.24
C GLY A 21 -54.41 30.41 -3.41
N ALA A 22 -55.44 31.14 -2.98
CA ALA A 22 -55.39 32.52 -2.53
C ALA A 22 -54.94 32.75 -1.07
N ALA A 23 -54.32 33.92 -0.87
CA ALA A 23 -54.34 34.87 0.25
C ALA A 23 -54.43 34.40 1.73
N ALA A 24 -53.40 34.77 2.49
CA ALA A 24 -53.49 35.27 3.87
C ALA A 24 -52.28 36.17 4.19
N PRO A 25 -52.44 37.40 4.73
CA PRO A 25 -51.33 38.22 5.19
C PRO A 25 -51.19 38.07 6.72
N GLY A 26 -50.22 37.27 7.15
CA GLY A 26 -49.81 37.17 8.56
C GLY A 26 -48.32 37.48 8.65
N GLY A 27 -47.98 38.57 9.33
CA GLY A 27 -46.62 39.10 9.43
C GLY A 27 -45.61 38.06 9.92
N ALA A 28 -44.73 37.64 9.02
CA ALA A 28 -43.54 36.87 9.35
C ALA A 28 -42.33 37.63 8.82
N ALA A 29 -41.44 38.00 9.73
CA ALA A 29 -40.20 38.71 9.46
C ALA A 29 -39.43 38.08 8.28
N PRO A 30 -38.80 38.89 7.40
CA PRO A 30 -38.14 38.38 6.21
C PRO A 30 -36.95 37.50 6.61
N ARG A 31 -37.11 36.18 6.51
CA ARG A 31 -35.98 35.26 6.52
C ARG A 31 -35.07 35.63 5.34
N PRO A 32 -33.76 35.88 5.57
CA PRO A 32 -32.84 36.22 4.50
C PRO A 32 -32.76 35.05 3.52
N GLN A 33 -33.42 35.20 2.38
CA GLN A 33 -33.32 34.26 1.27
C GLN A 33 -31.92 34.44 0.67
N THR A 34 -30.99 33.60 1.10
CA THR A 34 -29.68 33.47 0.47
C THR A 34 -29.90 32.89 -0.92
N THR A 35 -30.11 33.77 -1.90
CA THR A 35 -30.17 33.45 -3.34
C THR A 35 -28.78 33.06 -3.81
N THR A 36 -28.34 31.87 -3.42
CA THR A 36 -27.17 31.24 -4.02
C THR A 36 -27.47 31.01 -5.48
N THR A 37 -26.77 31.74 -6.35
CA THR A 37 -26.98 31.65 -7.79
C THR A 37 -26.67 30.23 -8.26
N LYS A 38 -27.31 29.79 -9.35
CA LYS A 38 -27.03 28.48 -9.95
C LYS A 38 -25.54 28.28 -10.27
N ALA A 39 -24.84 29.38 -10.58
CA ALA A 39 -23.39 29.42 -10.76
C ALA A 39 -22.64 29.11 -9.46
N GLN A 40 -23.00 29.70 -8.33
CA GLN A 40 -22.38 29.42 -7.03
C GLN A 40 -22.60 27.96 -6.59
N ARG A 41 -23.76 27.37 -6.87
CA ARG A 41 -24.00 25.93 -6.60
C ARG A 41 -23.14 25.03 -7.51
N ALA A 42 -22.95 25.42 -8.77
CA ALA A 42 -22.09 24.68 -9.69
C ALA A 42 -20.60 24.80 -9.30
N GLN A 43 -20.17 25.97 -8.84
CA GLN A 43 -18.82 26.19 -8.31
C GLN A 43 -18.58 25.33 -7.07
N LYS A 44 -19.46 25.43 -6.06
CA LYS A 44 -19.38 24.62 -4.84
C LYS A 44 -19.39 23.11 -5.11
N ALA A 45 -20.11 22.65 -6.13
CA ALA A 45 -20.10 21.25 -6.55
C ALA A 45 -18.80 20.83 -7.27
N ARG A 46 -18.14 21.75 -7.98
CA ARG A 46 -16.80 21.53 -8.57
C ARG A 46 -15.74 21.50 -7.48
N ASP A 47 -15.79 22.45 -6.55
CA ASP A 47 -14.87 22.54 -5.42
C ASP A 47 -15.02 21.30 -4.52
N ALA A 48 -16.25 20.85 -4.26
CA ALA A 48 -16.49 19.61 -3.52
C ALA A 48 -16.01 18.35 -4.27
N ARG A 49 -16.05 18.33 -5.61
CA ARG A 49 -15.48 17.24 -6.42
C ARG A 49 -13.96 17.27 -6.47
N GLN A 50 -13.35 18.45 -6.41
CA GLN A 50 -11.89 18.61 -6.35
C GLN A 50 -11.34 18.36 -4.95
N ALA A 51 -12.12 18.66 -3.91
CA ALA A 51 -11.81 18.36 -2.52
C ALA A 51 -12.05 16.88 -2.16
N ALA A 52 -12.82 16.13 -2.97
CA ALA A 52 -12.96 14.70 -2.79
C ALA A 52 -11.59 14.03 -3.01
N PRO A 53 -11.11 13.19 -2.07
CA PRO A 53 -9.88 12.43 -2.26
C PRO A 53 -9.91 11.72 -3.62
N GLY A 54 -8.90 11.98 -4.45
CA GLY A 54 -8.81 11.37 -5.76
C GLY A 54 -8.85 9.84 -5.66
N ALA A 55 -9.41 9.18 -6.67
CA ALA A 55 -9.40 7.72 -6.74
C ALA A 55 -7.95 7.21 -6.62
N PRO A 56 -7.72 6.11 -5.88
CA PRO A 56 -6.37 5.59 -5.66
C PRO A 56 -5.70 5.26 -7.00
N LYS A 57 -4.46 5.73 -7.16
CA LYS A 57 -3.69 5.55 -8.40
C LYS A 57 -2.97 4.21 -8.38
N LEU A 58 -3.08 3.45 -9.47
CA LEU A 58 -2.40 2.16 -9.63
C LEU A 58 -0.87 2.31 -9.72
N LYS A 59 -0.38 3.40 -10.30
CA LYS A 59 1.05 3.69 -10.44
C LYS A 59 1.53 4.51 -9.25
N ALA A 60 2.66 4.12 -8.66
CA ALA A 60 3.32 4.92 -7.63
C ALA A 60 4.21 5.98 -8.28
N ASP A 61 4.19 7.21 -7.76
CA ASP A 61 5.08 8.28 -8.20
C ASP A 61 6.35 8.27 -7.34
N ARG A 62 7.53 8.45 -7.93
CA ARG A 62 8.80 8.45 -7.19
C ARG A 62 8.85 9.55 -6.12
N GLY A 63 8.13 10.66 -6.32
CA GLY A 63 7.99 11.71 -5.31
C GLY A 63 7.12 11.32 -4.11
N GLU A 64 6.30 10.26 -4.22
CA GLU A 64 5.49 9.70 -3.13
C GLU A 64 6.25 8.65 -2.31
N ALA A 65 7.49 8.31 -2.68
CA ALA A 65 8.27 7.32 -1.97
C ALA A 65 8.53 7.78 -0.53
N PRO A 66 8.30 6.93 0.49
CA PRO A 66 8.62 7.29 1.85
C PRO A 66 10.12 7.60 1.97
N GLN A 67 10.47 8.57 2.80
CA GLN A 67 11.88 8.87 3.10
C GLN A 67 12.46 7.86 4.09
N PRO A 68 13.75 7.52 3.99
CA PRO A 68 14.39 6.62 4.94
C PRO A 68 14.46 7.26 6.34
N ILE A 69 14.47 6.41 7.37
CA ILE A 69 14.52 6.86 8.78
C ILE A 69 15.80 7.68 9.05
N TRP A 70 16.87 7.37 8.32
CA TRP A 70 18.20 7.98 8.40
C TRP A 70 18.48 9.00 7.29
N ALA A 71 17.45 9.52 6.60
CA ALA A 71 17.65 10.58 5.62
C ALA A 71 18.44 11.76 6.24
N PRO A 72 19.44 12.34 5.53
CA PRO A 72 19.78 12.12 4.12
C PRO A 72 20.84 11.04 3.85
N LEU A 73 21.32 10.31 4.86
CA LEU A 73 22.41 9.35 4.69
C LEU A 73 21.88 8.02 4.10
N PRO A 74 22.52 7.47 3.05
CA PRO A 74 22.07 6.23 2.38
C PRO A 74 22.54 4.97 3.11
N ILE A 75 22.14 4.81 4.38
CA ILE A 75 22.60 3.68 5.22
C ILE A 75 22.10 2.34 4.66
N THR A 76 20.86 2.27 4.18
CA THR A 76 20.28 1.05 3.61
C THR A 76 21.09 0.59 2.40
N GLU A 77 21.39 1.50 1.48
CA GLU A 77 22.16 1.23 0.27
C GLU A 77 23.59 0.83 0.60
N GLY A 78 24.21 1.46 1.60
CA GLY A 78 25.52 1.07 2.12
C GLY A 78 25.52 -0.36 2.68
N LEU A 79 24.51 -0.73 3.48
CA LEU A 79 24.38 -2.08 4.02
C LEU A 79 24.13 -3.13 2.93
N ILE A 80 23.35 -2.79 1.90
CA ILE A 80 23.16 -3.67 0.73
C ILE A 80 24.50 -3.89 0.04
N LEU A 81 25.27 -2.83 -0.20
CA LEU A 81 26.57 -2.93 -0.87
C LEU A 81 27.56 -3.78 -0.06
N VAL A 82 27.68 -3.52 1.25
CA VAL A 82 28.55 -4.30 2.15
C VAL A 82 28.11 -5.76 2.21
N GLY A 83 26.80 -6.02 2.30
CA GLY A 83 26.26 -7.37 2.29
C GLY A 83 26.55 -8.13 0.99
N LEU A 84 26.40 -7.45 -0.15
CA LEU A 84 26.73 -8.01 -1.47
C LEU A 84 28.21 -8.35 -1.58
N ILE A 85 29.09 -7.44 -1.19
CA ILE A 85 30.54 -7.67 -1.19
C ILE A 85 30.88 -8.85 -0.27
N GLY A 86 30.33 -8.89 0.94
CA GLY A 86 30.53 -10.00 1.87
C GLY A 86 30.09 -11.35 1.32
N ALA A 87 28.91 -11.40 0.69
CA ALA A 87 28.39 -12.62 0.07
C ALA A 87 29.27 -13.10 -1.10
N VAL A 88 29.69 -12.20 -1.99
CA VAL A 88 30.58 -12.51 -3.12
C VAL A 88 31.95 -12.96 -2.63
N ALA A 89 32.54 -12.25 -1.66
CA ALA A 89 33.81 -12.63 -1.05
C ALA A 89 33.72 -14.00 -0.38
N GLY A 90 32.64 -14.28 0.35
CA GLY A 90 32.37 -15.58 0.96
C GLY A 90 32.29 -16.71 -0.06
N LEU A 91 31.69 -16.49 -1.23
CA LEU A 91 31.67 -17.47 -2.32
C LEU A 91 33.07 -17.73 -2.89
N ILE A 92 33.82 -16.67 -3.22
CA ILE A 92 35.16 -16.77 -3.82
C ILE A 92 36.14 -17.44 -2.86
N MET A 93 36.09 -17.06 -1.58
CA MET A 93 36.97 -17.58 -0.54
C MET A 93 36.49 -18.92 0.05
N GLN A 94 35.33 -19.43 -0.39
CA GLN A 94 34.65 -20.58 0.21
C GLN A 94 34.48 -20.47 1.74
N ASN A 95 34.25 -19.25 2.22
CA ASN A 95 34.08 -18.95 3.63
C ASN A 95 32.58 -18.79 3.96
N THR A 96 32.03 -19.81 4.62
CA THR A 96 30.61 -19.85 5.01
C THR A 96 30.21 -18.68 5.91
N GLY A 97 31.10 -18.20 6.79
CA GLY A 97 30.82 -17.07 7.68
C GLY A 97 30.60 -15.77 6.92
N PHE A 98 31.50 -15.45 5.98
CA PHE A 98 31.35 -14.28 5.09
C PHE A 98 30.11 -14.39 4.22
N LEU A 99 29.83 -15.58 3.67
CA LEU A 99 28.67 -15.82 2.84
C LEU A 99 27.36 -15.59 3.61
N LEU A 100 27.19 -16.26 4.76
CA LEU A 100 25.98 -16.15 5.57
C LEU A 100 25.82 -14.75 6.18
N GLY A 101 26.92 -14.13 6.62
CA GLY A 101 26.92 -12.76 7.13
C GLY A 101 26.49 -11.75 6.06
N GLY A 102 27.06 -11.85 4.85
CA GLY A 102 26.70 -11.00 3.72
C GLY A 102 25.24 -11.16 3.29
N LEU A 103 24.77 -12.41 3.16
CA LEU A 103 23.36 -12.72 2.89
C LEU A 103 22.42 -12.19 3.98
N GLY A 104 22.79 -12.35 5.25
CA GLY A 104 22.03 -11.80 6.37
C GLY A 104 21.87 -10.29 6.28
N LEU A 105 22.95 -9.58 5.96
CA LEU A 105 22.95 -8.13 5.80
C LEU A 105 22.09 -7.67 4.61
N LEU A 106 22.16 -8.40 3.48
CA LEU A 106 21.30 -8.16 2.31
C LEU A 106 19.82 -8.34 2.63
N VAL A 107 19.46 -9.42 3.33
CA VAL A 107 18.07 -9.69 3.72
C VAL A 107 17.59 -8.62 4.69
N ALA A 108 18.38 -8.26 5.70
CA ALA A 108 17.98 -7.27 6.70
C ALA A 108 17.76 -5.87 6.10
N SER A 109 18.70 -5.40 5.28
CA SER A 109 18.61 -4.09 4.62
C SER A 109 17.47 -4.04 3.59
N SER A 110 17.29 -5.09 2.79
CA SER A 110 16.18 -5.18 1.83
C SER A 110 14.82 -5.28 2.52
N LEU A 111 14.75 -5.96 3.67
CA LEU A 111 13.51 -6.10 4.44
C LEU A 111 13.08 -4.77 5.05
N GLU A 112 14.00 -3.95 5.57
CA GLU A 112 13.69 -2.61 6.06
C GLU A 112 13.01 -1.77 4.98
N LEU A 113 13.62 -1.69 3.79
CA LEU A 113 13.07 -0.97 2.66
C LEU A 113 11.69 -1.50 2.26
N ALA A 114 11.57 -2.83 2.12
CA ALA A 114 10.32 -3.47 1.75
C ALA A 114 9.19 -3.19 2.75
N VAL A 115 9.48 -3.28 4.05
CA VAL A 115 8.52 -2.98 5.14
C VAL A 115 8.11 -1.51 5.09
N ARG A 116 9.05 -0.59 4.95
CA ARG A 116 8.78 0.85 4.91
C ARG A 116 7.90 1.23 3.73
N GLU A 117 8.22 0.75 2.53
CA GLU A 117 7.42 0.98 1.32
C GLU A 117 6.04 0.32 1.41
N HIS A 118 5.98 -0.88 2.02
CA HIS A 118 4.74 -1.62 2.17
C HIS A 118 3.77 -0.94 3.13
N LEU A 119 4.27 -0.52 4.28
CA LEU A 119 3.48 0.14 5.32
C LEU A 119 3.04 1.55 4.90
N ALA A 120 3.81 2.20 4.01
CA ALA A 120 3.43 3.47 3.39
C ALA A 120 2.35 3.30 2.29
N GLY A 121 2.01 2.08 1.88
CA GLY A 121 1.09 1.85 0.76
C GLY A 121 1.68 2.28 -0.60
N TYR A 122 3.01 2.39 -0.68
CA TYR A 122 3.73 2.77 -1.90
C TYR A 122 3.76 1.62 -2.90
N ARG A 123 4.25 0.44 -2.46
CA ARG A 123 4.35 -0.78 -3.28
C ARG A 123 4.07 -2.05 -2.46
N SER A 124 3.51 -3.08 -3.10
CA SER A 124 3.18 -4.33 -2.40
C SER A 124 4.37 -5.28 -2.35
N HIS A 125 4.90 -5.52 -1.14
CA HIS A 125 5.97 -6.47 -0.85
C HIS A 125 5.49 -7.64 0.02
N SER A 126 4.18 -7.94 0.01
CA SER A 126 3.60 -8.94 0.93
C SER A 126 4.23 -10.34 0.79
N SER A 127 4.54 -10.78 -0.44
CA SER A 127 5.19 -12.08 -0.68
C SER A 127 6.61 -12.11 -0.15
N LEU A 128 7.39 -11.05 -0.38
CA LEU A 128 8.77 -10.94 0.09
C LEU A 128 8.82 -10.94 1.62
N ILE A 129 8.02 -10.10 2.27
CA ILE A 129 7.97 -10.03 3.73
C ILE A 129 7.53 -11.37 4.32
N ALA A 130 6.48 -11.99 3.76
CA ALA A 130 6.01 -13.30 4.21
C ALA A 130 7.07 -14.40 4.02
N ALA A 131 7.82 -14.38 2.92
CA ALA A 131 8.90 -15.33 2.67
C ALA A 131 10.03 -15.19 3.69
N VAL A 132 10.44 -13.96 4.00
CA VAL A 132 11.49 -13.73 5.01
C VAL A 132 11.03 -14.18 6.40
N VAL A 133 9.80 -13.86 6.79
CA VAL A 133 9.25 -14.30 8.09
C VAL A 133 9.16 -15.83 8.15
N ALA A 134 8.65 -16.48 7.11
CA ALA A 134 8.59 -17.93 7.04
C ALA A 134 9.97 -18.59 7.11
N MET A 135 10.95 -18.04 6.38
CA MET A 135 12.34 -18.50 6.40
C MET A 135 12.95 -18.38 7.79
N VAL A 136 12.82 -17.22 8.45
CA VAL A 136 13.34 -16.99 9.81
C VAL A 136 12.65 -17.91 10.82
N SER A 137 11.33 -18.08 10.73
CA SER A 137 10.58 -18.99 11.62
C SER A 137 11.00 -20.45 11.44
N ALA A 138 11.11 -20.93 10.21
CA ALA A 138 11.49 -22.33 9.94
C ALA A 138 12.96 -22.59 10.32
N ALA A 139 13.88 -21.68 9.98
CA ALA A 139 15.28 -21.80 10.35
C ALA A 139 15.48 -21.70 11.87
N GLY A 140 14.83 -20.74 12.52
CA GLY A 140 14.88 -20.57 13.97
C GLY A 140 14.32 -21.79 14.71
N LEU A 141 13.21 -22.35 14.25
CA LEU A 141 12.66 -23.59 14.81
C LEU A 141 13.61 -24.77 14.60
N GLY A 142 14.19 -24.92 13.41
CA GLY A 142 15.17 -25.97 13.12
C GLY A 142 16.40 -25.88 14.03
N LEU A 143 16.94 -24.67 14.23
CA LEU A 143 18.06 -24.43 15.13
C LEU A 143 17.70 -24.73 16.60
N LEU A 144 16.51 -24.32 17.05
CA LEU A 144 16.04 -24.58 18.40
C LEU A 144 15.87 -26.08 18.68
N LEU A 145 15.27 -26.81 17.75
CA LEU A 145 15.08 -28.27 17.88
C LEU A 145 16.41 -29.02 17.85
N ASN A 146 17.33 -28.60 17.00
CA ASN A 146 18.68 -29.16 16.96
C ASN A 146 19.44 -28.92 18.27
N ALA A 147 19.36 -27.72 18.84
CA ALA A 147 19.97 -27.40 20.13
C ALA A 147 19.34 -28.17 21.31
N ALA A 148 18.12 -28.66 21.16
CA ALA A 148 17.42 -29.49 22.14
C ALA A 148 17.58 -31.00 21.89
N ASP A 149 18.48 -31.41 20.98
CA ASP A 149 18.69 -32.80 20.54
C ASP A 149 17.40 -33.51 20.06
N VAL A 150 16.42 -32.73 19.58
CA VAL A 150 15.16 -33.26 19.07
C VAL A 150 15.30 -33.50 17.56
N GLY A 151 15.44 -34.78 17.19
CA GLY A 151 15.45 -35.19 15.79
C GLY A 151 14.06 -35.12 15.16
N LEU A 152 13.76 -34.02 14.45
CA LEU A 152 12.61 -33.95 13.57
C LEU A 152 13.02 -34.21 12.10
N PRO A 153 12.20 -34.94 11.34
CA PRO A 153 12.34 -34.96 9.88
C PRO A 153 12.17 -33.54 9.31
N GLN A 154 12.56 -33.30 8.05
CA GLN A 154 12.51 -31.95 7.46
C GLN A 154 11.08 -31.49 7.10
N TRP A 155 10.15 -32.41 6.89
CA TRP A 155 8.79 -32.08 6.43
C TRP A 155 7.96 -31.20 7.41
N PRO A 156 8.04 -31.33 8.75
CA PRO A 156 7.31 -30.45 9.66
C PRO A 156 7.84 -29.01 9.60
N LEU A 157 9.16 -28.82 9.42
CA LEU A 157 9.74 -27.48 9.24
C LEU A 157 9.20 -26.81 7.98
N LEU A 158 9.07 -27.58 6.88
CA LEU A 158 8.44 -27.10 5.65
C LEU A 158 6.97 -26.75 5.88
N LEU A 159 6.23 -27.59 6.59
CA LEU A 159 4.81 -27.34 6.90
C LEU A 159 4.64 -26.05 7.73
N VAL A 160 5.47 -25.85 8.75
CA VAL A 160 5.51 -24.61 9.53
C VAL A 160 5.83 -23.42 8.63
N GLY A 161 6.83 -23.53 7.76
CA GLY A 161 7.18 -22.47 6.80
C GLY A 161 6.01 -22.10 5.88
N VAL A 162 5.31 -23.08 5.32
CA VAL A 162 4.13 -22.85 4.47
C VAL A 162 2.99 -22.16 5.23
N LEU A 163 2.72 -22.60 6.46
CA LEU A 163 1.66 -22.02 7.29
C LEU A 163 1.98 -20.57 7.68
N VAL A 164 3.21 -20.31 8.13
CA VAL A 164 3.67 -18.96 8.47
C VAL A 164 3.64 -18.06 7.25
N PHE A 165 4.11 -18.55 6.10
CA PHE A 165 4.07 -17.81 4.83
C PHE A 165 2.62 -17.44 4.47
N ALA A 166 1.71 -18.41 4.46
CA ALA A 166 0.32 -18.17 4.07
C ALA A 166 -0.39 -17.19 5.01
N GLY A 167 -0.18 -17.33 6.32
CA GLY A 167 -0.71 -16.43 7.33
C GLY A 167 -0.17 -15.00 7.18
N MET A 168 1.15 -14.87 7.14
CA MET A 168 1.80 -13.56 7.02
C MET A 168 1.48 -12.88 5.69
N PHE A 169 1.41 -13.63 4.59
CA PHE A 169 1.03 -13.10 3.29
C PHE A 169 -0.37 -12.50 3.31
N ARG A 170 -1.35 -13.17 3.92
CA ARG A 170 -2.71 -12.64 4.06
C ARG A 170 -2.74 -11.37 4.90
N LEU A 171 -2.09 -11.38 6.06
CA LEU A 171 -2.02 -10.23 6.96
C LEU A 171 -1.38 -9.01 6.28
N MET A 172 -0.25 -9.20 5.61
CA MET A 172 0.43 -8.13 4.89
C MET A 172 -0.42 -7.62 3.71
N ARG A 173 -1.07 -8.53 2.98
CA ARG A 173 -1.92 -8.12 1.85
C ARG A 173 -3.14 -7.32 2.29
N GLU A 174 -3.75 -7.66 3.42
CA GLU A 174 -4.85 -6.89 4.00
C GLU A 174 -4.39 -5.53 4.53
N THR A 175 -3.22 -5.51 5.17
CA THR A 175 -2.60 -4.25 5.64
C THR A 175 -2.35 -3.30 4.47
N PHE A 176 -1.81 -3.80 3.36
CA PHE A 176 -1.60 -2.99 2.16
C PHE A 176 -2.89 -2.44 1.57
N LYS A 177 -3.95 -3.27 1.48
CA LYS A 177 -5.26 -2.81 1.00
C LYS A 177 -5.81 -1.67 1.84
N ARG A 178 -5.67 -1.74 3.17
CA ARG A 178 -6.10 -0.68 4.09
C ARG A 178 -5.28 0.61 3.88
N ARG A 179 -3.97 0.49 3.63
CA ARG A 179 -3.06 1.63 3.45
C ARG A 179 -3.15 2.30 2.08
N SER A 180 -3.44 1.53 1.03
CA SER A 180 -3.45 2.00 -0.37
C SER A 180 -4.83 2.47 -0.88
N GLY A 181 -5.81 2.64 0.01
CA GLY A 181 -7.16 3.05 -0.36
C GLY A 181 -7.97 1.94 -1.06
N GLY A 182 -7.66 0.68 -0.79
CA GLY A 182 -8.37 -0.51 -1.32
C GLY A 182 -7.66 -1.24 -2.45
N LEU A 183 -6.48 -0.78 -2.90
CA LEU A 183 -5.72 -1.47 -3.94
C LEU A 183 -5.03 -2.72 -3.40
N SER A 184 -4.97 -3.77 -4.21
CA SER A 184 -4.25 -4.99 -3.83
C SER A 184 -2.77 -4.98 -4.21
N PHE A 185 -2.38 -4.10 -5.13
CA PHE A 185 -1.00 -3.80 -5.53
C PHE A 185 -0.92 -2.42 -6.19
N ARG A 186 0.28 -1.84 -6.22
CA ARG A 186 0.66 -0.64 -7.00
C ARG A 186 1.99 -0.94 -7.71
N VAL A 187 2.18 -0.37 -8.89
CA VAL A 187 3.36 -0.63 -9.75
C VAL A 187 4.29 0.57 -9.81
#